data_AF-A0A1E3KX15-F1
#
_entry.id   AF-A0A1E3KX15-F1
#
_cell.length_a   1.000
_cell.length_b   1.000
_cell.length_c   1.000
_cell.angle_alpha   90.00
_cell.angle_beta   90.00
_cell.angle_gamma   90.00
#
_symmetry.space_group_name_H-M   'P 1'
#
loop_
_entity.id
_entity.type
_entity.pdbx_description
1 polymer ?
#
loop_
_entity_poly.entity_id
_entity_poly.type
_entity_poly.pdbx_seq_one_letter_code
_entity_poly.pdbx_strand_id
1 'polypeptide(L)'
;MAQELPGIVEDYKPLEAPLITTSVLTDPSMDLDWDYPAEGINSWMEKRYNDLVSDEILNQNGKNDNKILIGEADQSDELITSLQGHYNEFDISTNHFLVVDKDTFWNFNVFGDSVYKRSIELKSADPSKFGTKNEILREQRWFARYNQASIVNYAAQQEFVQRKSEMMDWVRERIYKNLDFLYQSIAQGELEIIKPKNKSSNYTFMKDNIFSMCMSNSKDSNQIKIWFSEIQICDRKEEYTNNYYCKKNGTLATLKAIFSPEVPLDLAVLCGCNVEELPDLLQVWRAHEERSSYNHNINRIDPMDWLPKNPWIKLNLNIVIHLSKRGYTQICKSHNAKPHRFWKEDNV
;
A
#
# COMPACT_ATOMS: atom_id res chain seq x y z
N MET A 1 -51.21 37.40 20.05
CA MET A 1 -50.36 36.89 18.94
C MET A 1 -50.32 35.38 19.07
N ALA A 2 -51.08 34.67 18.25
CA ALA A 2 -51.00 33.22 18.18
C ALA A 2 -49.70 32.86 17.47
N GLN A 3 -48.87 32.06 18.12
CA GLN A 3 -47.67 31.48 17.54
C GLN A 3 -48.15 30.47 16.48
N GLU A 4 -47.88 30.73 15.21
CA GLU A 4 -48.08 29.74 14.16
C GLU A 4 -47.20 28.52 14.49
N LEU A 5 -47.85 27.38 14.76
CA LEU A 5 -47.17 26.11 14.89
C LEU A 5 -46.45 25.80 13.57
N PRO A 6 -45.22 25.24 13.60
CA PRO A 6 -44.52 24.86 12.39
C PRO A 6 -45.39 23.90 11.57
N GLY A 7 -45.59 24.24 10.29
CA GLY A 7 -46.44 23.47 9.38
C GLY A 7 -46.06 22.00 9.37
N ILE A 8 -47.00 21.14 9.75
CA ILE A 8 -46.85 19.69 9.63
C ILE A 8 -46.91 19.38 8.13
N VAL A 9 -45.85 18.78 7.60
CA VAL A 9 -45.83 18.29 6.22
C VAL A 9 -46.69 17.02 6.18
N GLU A 10 -47.97 17.16 5.83
CA GLU A 10 -48.93 16.04 5.85
C GLU A 10 -48.70 15.02 4.71
N ASP A 11 -47.96 15.40 3.66
CA ASP A 11 -47.73 14.57 2.45
C ASP A 11 -46.25 14.17 2.25
N TYR A 12 -45.47 14.02 3.33
CA TYR A 12 -44.10 13.52 3.20
C TYR A 12 -44.11 12.04 2.81
N LYS A 13 -43.65 11.73 1.59
CA LYS A 13 -43.35 10.37 1.15
C LYS A 13 -41.87 10.10 1.33
N PRO A 14 -41.47 9.22 2.27
CA PRO A 14 -40.09 8.79 2.39
C PRO A 14 -39.57 8.25 1.06
N LEU A 15 -38.33 8.60 0.71
CA LEU A 15 -37.68 8.03 -0.45
C LEU A 15 -37.33 6.57 -0.14
N GLU A 16 -37.90 5.63 -0.91
CA GLU A 16 -37.43 4.25 -0.91
C GLU A 16 -36.11 4.16 -1.69
N ALA A 17 -35.01 4.09 -0.95
CA ALA A 17 -33.68 3.91 -1.51
C ALA A 17 -33.42 2.42 -1.82
N PRO A 18 -32.87 2.08 -2.99
CA PRO A 18 -32.52 0.69 -3.30
C PRO A 18 -31.38 0.22 -2.40
N LEU A 19 -31.35 -1.10 -2.16
CA LEU A 19 -30.22 -1.75 -1.51
C LEU A 19 -28.99 -1.67 -2.42
N ILE A 20 -27.87 -1.21 -1.87
CA ILE A 20 -26.59 -1.14 -2.58
C ILE A 20 -25.84 -2.45 -2.38
N THR A 21 -25.33 -3.01 -3.48
CA THR A 21 -24.45 -4.19 -3.47
C THR A 21 -23.11 -3.83 -4.09
N THR A 22 -22.09 -4.67 -3.90
CA THR A 22 -20.77 -4.49 -4.53
C THR A 22 -20.86 -4.47 -6.06
N SER A 23 -21.80 -5.21 -6.66
CA SER A 23 -22.03 -5.21 -8.10
C SER A 23 -22.50 -3.86 -8.63
N VAL A 24 -23.33 -3.13 -7.86
CA VAL A 24 -23.78 -1.79 -8.22
C VAL A 24 -22.62 -0.79 -8.15
N LEU A 25 -21.75 -0.93 -7.15
CA LEU A 25 -20.62 -0.01 -6.94
C LEU A 25 -19.45 -0.19 -7.92
N THR A 26 -19.41 -1.32 -8.63
CA THR A 26 -18.38 -1.65 -9.63
C THR A 26 -18.89 -1.47 -11.06
N ASP A 27 -20.15 -1.05 -11.24
CA ASP A 27 -20.73 -0.79 -12.54
C ASP A 27 -20.13 0.50 -13.16
N PRO A 28 -19.75 0.50 -14.46
CA PRO A 28 -19.20 1.69 -15.13
C PRO A 28 -20.12 2.93 -15.08
N SER A 29 -21.43 2.75 -14.88
CA SER A 29 -22.37 3.87 -14.69
C SER A 29 -22.11 4.68 -13.42
N MET A 30 -21.35 4.14 -12.46
CA MET A 30 -20.90 4.86 -11.26
C MET A 30 -20.02 6.06 -11.59
N ASP A 31 -19.34 6.09 -12.75
CA ASP A 31 -18.55 7.25 -13.17
C ASP A 31 -19.40 8.52 -13.33
N LEU A 32 -20.71 8.37 -13.54
CA LEU A 32 -21.65 9.50 -13.60
C LEU A 32 -21.90 10.14 -12.23
N ASP A 33 -21.60 9.43 -11.13
CA ASP A 33 -21.72 9.96 -9.78
C ASP A 33 -20.49 10.73 -9.34
N TRP A 34 -19.39 10.67 -10.08
CA TRP A 34 -18.13 11.35 -9.76
C TRP A 34 -18.00 12.65 -10.55
N ASP A 35 -17.27 13.61 -9.99
CA ASP A 35 -16.96 14.85 -10.70
C ASP A 35 -15.88 14.63 -11.78
N TYR A 36 -15.12 13.54 -11.65
CA TYR A 36 -14.08 13.11 -12.59
C TYR A 36 -14.14 11.59 -12.78
N PRO A 37 -13.79 11.05 -13.97
CA PRO A 37 -13.72 9.61 -14.19
C PRO A 37 -12.80 8.91 -13.20
N ALA A 38 -13.16 7.69 -12.80
CA ALA A 38 -12.28 6.87 -11.97
C ALA A 38 -10.94 6.58 -12.68
N GLU A 39 -9.85 6.69 -11.94
CA GLU A 39 -8.48 6.46 -12.45
C GLU A 39 -8.06 5.00 -12.29
N GLY A 40 -8.76 4.22 -11.47
CA GLY A 40 -8.53 2.79 -11.28
C GLY A 40 -7.23 2.46 -10.54
N ILE A 41 -6.73 3.40 -9.72
CA ILE A 41 -5.43 3.33 -9.05
C ILE A 41 -5.33 2.10 -8.15
N ASN A 42 -6.40 1.80 -7.42
CA ASN A 42 -6.46 0.64 -6.51
C ASN A 42 -7.37 -0.49 -7.04
N SER A 43 -7.60 -0.56 -8.36
CA SER A 43 -8.44 -1.59 -9.00
C SER A 43 -8.01 -3.02 -8.65
N TRP A 44 -6.70 -3.27 -8.48
CA TRP A 44 -6.20 -4.58 -8.05
C TRP A 44 -6.60 -4.92 -6.60
N MET A 45 -6.63 -3.92 -5.70
CA MET A 45 -7.06 -4.11 -4.31
C MET A 45 -8.56 -4.35 -4.27
N GLU A 46 -9.33 -3.55 -5.00
CA GLU A 46 -10.76 -3.73 -5.13
C GLU A 46 -11.08 -5.16 -5.59
N LYS A 47 -10.49 -5.61 -6.69
CA LYS A 47 -10.70 -6.97 -7.21
C LYS A 47 -10.32 -8.06 -6.19
N ARG A 48 -9.24 -7.86 -5.45
CA ARG A 48 -8.71 -8.86 -4.50
C ARG A 48 -9.55 -9.00 -3.24
N TYR A 49 -10.11 -7.89 -2.74
CA TYR A 49 -10.79 -7.85 -1.44
C TYR A 49 -12.30 -7.59 -1.56
N ASN A 50 -12.86 -7.56 -2.77
CA ASN A 50 -14.29 -7.28 -2.98
C ASN A 50 -15.22 -8.22 -2.20
N ASP A 51 -14.84 -9.50 -2.10
CA ASP A 51 -15.64 -10.53 -1.40
C ASP A 51 -15.65 -10.35 0.12
N LEU A 52 -14.80 -9.46 0.65
CA LEU A 52 -14.79 -9.07 2.06
C LEU A 52 -15.74 -7.90 2.36
N VAL A 53 -16.55 -7.46 1.41
CA VAL A 53 -17.48 -6.34 1.62
C VAL A 53 -18.91 -6.86 1.64
N SER A 54 -19.55 -6.77 2.81
CA SER A 54 -20.93 -7.20 2.99
C SER A 54 -21.92 -6.09 2.65
N ASP A 55 -23.12 -6.48 2.19
CA ASP A 55 -24.21 -5.53 1.94
C ASP A 55 -24.61 -4.75 3.20
N GLU A 56 -24.45 -5.34 4.38
CA GLU A 56 -24.71 -4.64 5.64
C GLU A 56 -23.81 -3.42 5.82
N ILE A 57 -22.52 -3.52 5.47
CA ILE A 57 -21.57 -2.39 5.54
C ILE A 57 -21.84 -1.33 4.49
N LEU A 58 -22.35 -1.74 3.33
CA LEU A 58 -22.72 -0.80 2.27
C LEU A 58 -23.97 0.00 2.62
N ASN A 59 -24.91 -0.59 3.36
CA ASN A 59 -26.23 -0.03 3.63
C ASN A 59 -26.39 0.43 5.09
N GLN A 60 -25.42 1.19 5.60
CA GLN A 60 -25.49 1.75 6.94
C GLN A 60 -26.55 2.85 7.02
N ASN A 61 -27.61 2.58 7.78
CA ASN A 61 -28.73 3.50 8.05
C ASN A 61 -28.74 3.85 9.54
N GLY A 62 -28.69 5.13 9.91
CA GLY A 62 -28.64 5.53 11.33
C GLY A 62 -28.92 7.01 11.56
N LYS A 63 -29.55 7.32 12.70
CA LYS A 63 -29.87 8.69 13.16
C LYS A 63 -28.70 9.38 13.88
N ASN A 64 -27.62 8.66 14.19
CA ASN A 64 -26.42 9.17 14.83
C ASN A 64 -25.18 8.67 14.07
N ASP A 65 -24.19 9.55 14.02
CA ASP A 65 -23.10 9.61 13.06
C ASP A 65 -22.08 8.45 13.15
N ASN A 66 -21.56 8.11 11.96
CA ASN A 66 -20.35 7.34 11.67
C ASN A 66 -20.03 6.19 12.65
N LYS A 67 -20.32 4.95 12.27
CA LYS A 67 -19.91 3.79 13.07
C LYS A 67 -18.40 3.55 12.95
N ILE A 68 -17.80 3.02 14.02
CA ILE A 68 -16.41 2.59 14.05
C ILE A 68 -16.39 1.07 14.05
N LEU A 69 -15.67 0.50 13.09
CA LEU A 69 -15.36 -0.92 13.01
C LEU A 69 -13.97 -1.18 13.57
N ILE A 70 -13.89 -2.02 14.59
CA ILE A 70 -12.66 -2.40 15.27
C ILE A 70 -12.38 -3.86 14.92
N GLY A 71 -11.34 -4.09 14.13
CA GLY A 71 -10.97 -5.45 13.74
C GLY A 71 -10.32 -6.22 14.88
N GLU A 72 -10.40 -7.55 14.83
CA GLU A 72 -9.96 -8.50 15.87
C GLU A 72 -8.58 -8.21 16.47
N ALA A 73 -7.59 -7.88 15.63
CA ALA A 73 -6.22 -7.57 16.08
C ALA A 73 -6.12 -6.37 17.04
N ASP A 74 -7.15 -5.53 17.08
CA ASP A 74 -7.24 -4.33 17.92
C ASP A 74 -8.22 -4.47 19.10
N GLN A 75 -8.83 -5.65 19.28
CA GLN A 75 -9.80 -5.94 20.33
C GLN A 75 -9.09 -6.46 21.60
N SER A 76 -8.45 -5.57 22.36
CA SER A 76 -7.89 -5.96 23.66
C SER A 76 -8.99 -6.15 24.72
N ASP A 77 -8.75 -7.01 25.71
CA ASP A 77 -9.66 -7.19 26.86
C ASP A 77 -9.98 -5.85 27.56
N GLU A 78 -8.99 -4.96 27.61
CA GLU A 78 -9.13 -3.61 28.17
C GLU A 78 -10.13 -2.77 27.37
N LEU A 79 -10.06 -2.81 26.03
CA LEU A 79 -10.99 -2.12 25.15
C LEU A 79 -12.41 -2.69 25.29
N ILE A 80 -12.54 -4.02 25.24
CA ILE A 80 -13.84 -4.69 25.34
C ILE A 80 -14.50 -4.34 26.68
N THR A 81 -13.72 -4.37 27.77
CA THR A 81 -14.18 -3.99 29.10
C THR A 81 -14.57 -2.50 29.15
N SER A 82 -13.78 -1.61 28.54
CA SER A 82 -14.07 -0.18 28.55
C SER A 82 -15.36 0.17 27.80
N LEU A 83 -15.67 -0.55 26.72
CA LEU A 83 -16.89 -0.35 25.95
C LEU A 83 -18.18 -0.77 26.68
N GLN A 84 -18.08 -1.51 27.80
CA GLN A 84 -19.23 -1.88 28.65
C GLN A 84 -20.42 -2.53 27.92
N GLY A 85 -20.14 -3.28 26.85
CA GLY A 85 -21.18 -3.92 26.02
C GLY A 85 -21.91 -2.97 25.05
N HIS A 86 -21.44 -1.73 24.90
CA HIS A 86 -21.96 -0.79 23.89
C HIS A 86 -21.33 -1.02 22.52
N TYR A 87 -21.38 -2.26 22.03
CA TYR A 87 -20.91 -2.64 20.71
C TYR A 87 -21.80 -3.76 20.15
N ASN A 88 -21.82 -3.89 18.84
CA ASN A 88 -22.35 -5.08 18.17
C ASN A 88 -21.20 -5.86 17.56
N GLU A 89 -21.33 -7.18 17.55
CA GLU A 89 -20.37 -8.07 16.88
C GLU A 89 -20.79 -8.29 15.44
N PHE A 90 -19.82 -8.32 14.54
CA PHE A 90 -20.06 -8.48 13.12
C PHE A 90 -18.94 -9.29 12.46
N ASP A 91 -19.31 -10.40 11.81
CA ASP A 91 -18.39 -11.27 11.10
C ASP A 91 -18.40 -10.99 9.60
N ILE A 92 -17.20 -10.89 9.03
CA ILE A 92 -16.99 -10.74 7.59
C ILE A 92 -15.96 -11.76 7.15
N SER A 93 -16.40 -12.78 6.42
CA SER A 93 -15.54 -13.87 5.99
C SER A 93 -14.82 -14.49 7.21
N THR A 94 -13.50 -14.36 7.31
CA THR A 94 -12.70 -14.86 8.44
C THR A 94 -12.39 -13.80 9.50
N ASN A 95 -12.87 -12.57 9.35
CA ASN A 95 -12.54 -11.47 10.25
C ASN A 95 -13.72 -11.14 11.17
N HIS A 96 -13.44 -10.99 12.46
CA HIS A 96 -14.40 -10.54 13.46
C HIS A 96 -14.24 -9.04 13.73
N PHE A 97 -15.35 -8.31 13.78
CA PHE A 97 -15.39 -6.87 14.04
C PHE A 97 -16.30 -6.52 15.20
N LEU A 98 -15.89 -5.54 16.01
CA LEU A 98 -16.80 -4.80 16.87
C LEU A 98 -17.26 -3.54 16.14
N VAL A 99 -18.56 -3.29 16.15
CA VAL A 99 -19.20 -2.11 15.60
C VAL A 99 -19.69 -1.23 16.74
N VAL A 100 -19.15 -0.02 16.83
CA VAL A 100 -19.42 0.93 17.91
C VAL A 100 -19.87 2.26 17.31
N ASP A 101 -20.87 2.92 17.90
CA ASP A 101 -21.16 4.31 17.52
C ASP A 101 -19.96 5.21 17.88
N LYS A 102 -19.60 6.16 17.01
CA LYS A 102 -18.40 6.98 17.23
C LYS A 102 -18.44 7.76 18.55
N ASP A 103 -19.59 8.34 18.90
CA ASP A 103 -19.75 9.05 20.17
C ASP A 103 -19.56 8.11 21.36
N THR A 104 -20.13 6.90 21.29
CA THR A 104 -19.95 5.86 22.30
C THR A 104 -18.48 5.48 22.43
N PHE A 105 -17.78 5.25 21.32
CA PHE A 105 -16.36 4.93 21.33
C PHE A 105 -15.55 5.99 22.09
N TRP A 106 -15.78 7.28 21.82
CA TRP A 106 -15.06 8.36 22.50
C TRP A 106 -15.49 8.58 23.96
N ASN A 107 -16.76 8.36 24.27
CA ASN A 107 -17.27 8.49 25.63
C ASN A 107 -16.71 7.42 26.58
N PHE A 108 -16.44 6.22 26.05
CA PHE A 108 -16.04 5.07 26.84
C PHE A 108 -14.55 4.69 26.72
N ASN A 109 -13.81 5.26 25.75
CA ASN A 109 -12.41 4.94 25.52
C ASN A 109 -11.46 6.13 25.80
N VAL A 110 -11.04 6.26 27.06
CA VAL A 110 -10.18 7.36 27.56
C VAL A 110 -8.75 7.34 26.96
N PHE A 111 -8.33 6.22 26.36
CA PHE A 111 -7.02 6.05 25.69
C PHE A 111 -7.15 5.73 24.18
N GLY A 112 -8.28 6.12 23.58
CA GLY A 112 -8.78 5.58 22.31
C GLY A 112 -8.05 5.98 21.03
N ASP A 113 -7.12 6.94 21.06
CA ASP A 113 -6.47 7.46 19.84
C ASP A 113 -5.71 6.39 19.03
N SER A 114 -5.09 5.43 19.72
CA SER A 114 -4.30 4.41 19.03
C SER A 114 -5.18 3.37 18.34
N VAL A 115 -6.27 2.97 18.99
CA VAL A 115 -7.29 2.05 18.46
C VAL A 115 -8.07 2.74 17.35
N TYR A 116 -8.46 4.01 17.55
CA TYR A 116 -9.17 4.81 16.56
C TYR A 116 -8.39 4.97 15.25
N LYS A 117 -7.06 5.15 15.33
CA LYS A 117 -6.21 5.23 14.13
C LYS A 117 -6.15 3.93 13.31
N ARG A 118 -6.51 2.79 13.91
CA ARG A 118 -6.47 1.47 13.27
C ARG A 118 -7.86 0.92 12.97
N SER A 119 -8.90 1.57 13.50
CA SER A 119 -10.29 1.26 13.22
C SER A 119 -10.76 1.90 11.91
N ILE A 120 -11.92 1.45 11.46
CA ILE A 120 -12.55 1.90 10.22
C ILE A 120 -13.75 2.76 10.57
N GLU A 121 -13.72 4.03 10.18
CA GLU A 121 -14.90 4.89 10.25
C GLU A 121 -15.79 4.64 9.04
N LEU A 122 -17.00 4.11 9.26
CA LEU A 122 -18.03 3.99 8.25
C LEU A 122 -18.81 5.29 8.13
N LYS A 123 -19.28 5.56 6.92
CA LYS A 123 -20.21 6.64 6.61
C LYS A 123 -21.62 6.09 6.43
N SER A 124 -22.60 6.87 6.85
CA SER A 124 -24.02 6.57 6.73
C SER A 124 -24.77 7.76 6.14
N ALA A 125 -25.87 7.47 5.45
CA ALA A 125 -26.75 8.53 4.96
C ALA A 125 -27.48 9.21 6.14
N ASP A 126 -27.48 10.54 6.15
CA ASP A 126 -28.25 11.32 7.12
C ASP A 126 -29.74 11.28 6.73
N PRO A 127 -30.61 10.63 7.55
CA PRO A 127 -32.03 10.51 7.25
C PRO A 127 -32.79 11.84 7.33
N SER A 128 -32.18 12.88 7.91
CA SER A 128 -32.73 14.22 8.00
C SER A 128 -32.34 15.13 6.84
N LYS A 129 -31.50 14.64 5.91
CA LYS A 129 -31.05 15.41 4.76
C LYS A 129 -32.16 15.58 3.72
N PHE A 130 -32.33 16.81 3.24
CA PHE A 130 -33.29 17.17 2.21
C PHE A 130 -32.56 17.44 0.88
N GLY A 131 -33.18 17.05 -0.22
CA GLY A 131 -32.65 17.24 -1.57
C GLY A 131 -33.52 16.56 -2.61
N THR A 132 -33.09 16.62 -3.87
CA THR A 132 -33.71 15.84 -4.94
C THR A 132 -33.44 14.35 -4.75
N LYS A 133 -34.31 13.49 -5.31
CA LYS A 133 -34.10 12.03 -5.34
C LYS A 133 -32.71 11.66 -5.83
N ASN A 134 -32.24 12.32 -6.89
CA ASN A 134 -30.94 12.01 -7.49
C ASN A 134 -29.78 12.38 -6.56
N GLU A 135 -29.84 13.52 -5.87
CA GLU A 135 -28.80 13.94 -4.93
C GLU A 135 -28.68 12.97 -3.74
N ILE A 136 -29.82 12.58 -3.16
CA ILE A 136 -29.86 11.66 -2.02
C ILE A 136 -29.31 10.27 -2.43
N LEU A 137 -29.75 9.74 -3.58
CA LEU A 137 -29.27 8.44 -4.06
C LEU A 137 -27.79 8.47 -4.46
N ARG A 138 -27.32 9.56 -5.08
CA ARG A 138 -25.91 9.76 -5.41
C ARG A 138 -25.06 9.73 -4.14
N GLU A 139 -25.49 10.42 -3.08
CA GLU A 139 -24.84 10.40 -1.77
C GLU A 139 -24.82 9.04 -1.09
N GLN A 140 -25.95 8.33 -1.07
CA GLN A 140 -26.01 6.96 -0.57
C GLN A 140 -24.94 6.08 -1.23
N ARG A 141 -24.82 6.16 -2.58
CA ARG A 141 -23.81 5.41 -3.34
C ARG A 141 -22.38 5.83 -3.03
N TRP A 142 -22.13 7.11 -2.77
CA TRP A 142 -20.81 7.58 -2.36
C TRP A 142 -20.42 7.10 -0.96
N PHE A 143 -21.35 7.10 0.01
CA PHE A 143 -21.07 6.52 1.33
C PHE A 143 -20.81 5.02 1.26
N ALA A 144 -21.59 4.29 0.48
CA ALA A 144 -21.36 2.87 0.27
C ALA A 144 -19.99 2.60 -0.40
N ARG A 145 -19.63 3.40 -1.42
CA ARG A 145 -18.31 3.32 -2.08
C ARG A 145 -17.16 3.65 -1.12
N TYR A 146 -17.35 4.64 -0.26
CA TYR A 146 -16.39 4.99 0.80
C TYR A 146 -16.20 3.81 1.77
N ASN A 147 -17.30 3.22 2.24
CA ASN A 147 -17.26 2.08 3.15
C ASN A 147 -16.55 0.87 2.51
N GLN A 148 -16.86 0.57 1.24
CA GLN A 148 -16.16 -0.45 0.46
C GLN A 148 -14.64 -0.21 0.43
N ALA A 149 -14.22 1.01 0.05
CA ALA A 149 -12.81 1.39 -0.01
C ALA A 149 -12.11 1.31 1.36
N SER A 150 -12.81 1.63 2.46
CA SER A 150 -12.28 1.49 3.82
C SER A 150 -12.02 0.04 4.22
N ILE A 151 -12.95 -0.88 3.91
CA ILE A 151 -12.77 -2.31 4.17
C ILE A 151 -11.64 -2.88 3.32
N VAL A 152 -11.60 -2.54 2.03
CA VAL A 152 -10.52 -2.91 1.10
C VAL A 152 -9.15 -2.44 1.64
N ASN A 153 -9.08 -1.21 2.15
CA ASN A 153 -7.86 -0.68 2.76
C ASN A 153 -7.43 -1.48 4.00
N TYR A 154 -8.37 -1.76 4.91
CA TYR A 154 -8.11 -2.54 6.11
C TYR A 154 -7.62 -3.95 5.78
N ALA A 155 -8.33 -4.66 4.90
CA ALA A 155 -7.96 -6.01 4.47
C ALA A 155 -6.54 -6.06 3.89
N ALA A 156 -6.17 -5.06 3.09
CA ALA A 156 -4.83 -4.97 2.55
C ALA A 156 -3.76 -4.73 3.62
N GLN A 157 -4.03 -3.88 4.63
CA GLN A 157 -3.10 -3.70 5.75
C GLN A 157 -2.92 -5.01 6.54
N GLN A 158 -4.00 -5.76 6.77
CA GLN A 158 -3.93 -7.06 7.47
C GLN A 158 -3.13 -8.08 6.68
N GLU A 159 -3.39 -8.25 5.38
CA GLU A 159 -2.61 -9.17 4.55
C GLU A 159 -1.13 -8.78 4.52
N PHE A 160 -0.81 -7.49 4.51
CA PHE A 160 0.57 -7.02 4.61
C PHE A 160 1.23 -7.45 5.92
N VAL A 161 0.58 -7.26 7.06
CA VAL A 161 1.12 -7.69 8.35
C VAL A 161 1.35 -9.20 8.38
N GLN A 162 0.41 -9.98 7.83
CA GLN A 162 0.45 -11.44 7.84
C GLN A 162 1.51 -12.02 6.88
N ARG A 163 1.62 -11.48 5.66
CA ARG A 163 2.42 -12.07 4.58
C ARG A 163 3.74 -11.35 4.31
N LYS A 164 4.04 -10.21 4.96
CA LYS A 164 5.29 -9.46 4.73
C LYS A 164 6.53 -10.36 4.86
N SER A 165 6.64 -11.16 5.92
CA SER A 165 7.80 -12.01 6.15
C SER A 165 7.96 -13.06 5.05
N GLU A 166 6.88 -13.74 4.69
CA GLU A 166 6.81 -14.70 3.58
C GLU A 166 7.34 -14.09 2.28
N MET A 167 6.84 -12.91 1.90
CA MET A 167 7.27 -12.21 0.68
C MET A 167 8.76 -11.85 0.73
N MET A 168 9.23 -11.34 1.86
CA MET A 168 10.63 -10.94 2.01
C MET A 168 11.60 -12.13 1.95
N ASP A 169 11.23 -13.25 2.56
CA ASP A 169 12.04 -14.46 2.56
C ASP A 169 12.09 -15.08 1.16
N TRP A 170 10.97 -15.09 0.44
CA TRP A 170 10.92 -15.52 -0.95
C TRP A 170 11.87 -14.69 -1.83
N VAL A 171 11.81 -13.36 -1.73
CA VAL A 171 12.70 -12.48 -2.51
C VAL A 171 14.15 -12.75 -2.16
N ARG A 172 14.51 -12.82 -0.87
CA ARG A 172 15.89 -13.13 -0.45
C ARG A 172 16.40 -14.42 -1.05
N GLU A 173 15.61 -15.49 -0.99
CA GLU A 173 15.99 -16.79 -1.55
C GLU A 173 16.26 -16.70 -3.06
N ARG A 174 15.38 -16.03 -3.81
CA ARG A 174 15.55 -15.82 -5.25
C ARG A 174 16.78 -14.99 -5.59
N ILE A 175 17.04 -13.92 -4.83
CA ILE A 175 18.25 -13.09 -5.00
C ILE A 175 19.52 -13.91 -4.74
N TYR A 176 19.53 -14.77 -3.71
CA TYR A 176 20.68 -15.64 -3.46
C TYR A 176 20.90 -16.65 -4.58
N LYS A 177 19.82 -17.21 -5.15
CA LYS A 177 19.89 -18.11 -6.31
C LYS A 177 20.38 -17.41 -7.57
N ASN A 178 20.04 -16.12 -7.75
CA ASN A 178 20.43 -15.32 -8.91
C ASN A 178 21.72 -14.48 -8.69
N LEU A 179 22.49 -14.77 -7.63
CA LEU A 179 23.59 -13.91 -7.20
C LEU A 179 24.72 -13.78 -8.24
N ASP A 180 24.98 -14.84 -9.03
CA ASP A 180 26.02 -14.81 -10.06
C ASP A 180 25.67 -13.85 -11.21
N PHE A 181 24.40 -13.82 -11.62
CA PHE A 181 23.90 -12.83 -12.57
C PHE A 181 24.08 -11.40 -12.05
N LEU A 182 23.75 -11.16 -10.77
CA LEU A 182 23.96 -9.84 -10.16
C LEU A 182 25.45 -9.47 -10.09
N TYR A 183 26.34 -10.44 -9.86
CA TYR A 183 27.79 -10.22 -9.95
C TYR A 183 28.25 -9.88 -11.36
N GLN A 184 27.65 -10.49 -12.38
CA GLN A 184 27.90 -10.12 -13.77
C GLN A 184 27.51 -8.66 -14.02
N SER A 185 26.32 -8.22 -13.59
CA SER A 185 25.89 -6.81 -13.71
C SER A 185 26.81 -5.86 -12.95
N ILE A 186 27.26 -6.23 -11.75
CA ILE A 186 28.26 -5.46 -10.98
C ILE A 186 29.58 -5.33 -11.76
N ALA A 187 30.03 -6.41 -12.40
CA ALA A 187 31.26 -6.41 -13.19
C ALA A 187 31.14 -5.52 -14.43
N GLN A 188 29.96 -5.50 -15.07
CA GLN A 188 29.66 -4.65 -16.23
C GLN A 188 29.47 -3.18 -15.84
N GLY A 189 29.01 -2.92 -14.62
CA GLY A 189 28.77 -1.57 -14.11
C GLY A 189 27.37 -1.03 -14.45
N GLU A 190 26.48 -1.88 -14.97
CA GLU A 190 25.13 -1.53 -15.38
C GLU A 190 24.19 -2.74 -15.30
N LEU A 191 22.91 -2.46 -15.08
CA LEU A 191 21.80 -3.40 -15.29
C LEU A 191 20.67 -2.62 -15.93
N GLU A 192 20.64 -2.64 -17.25
CA GLU A 192 19.65 -1.91 -18.05
C GLU A 192 18.45 -2.79 -18.36
N ILE A 193 17.26 -2.32 -17.96
CA ILE A 193 15.99 -3.01 -18.18
C ILE A 193 15.15 -2.19 -19.14
N ILE A 194 14.58 -2.84 -20.15
CA ILE A 194 13.66 -2.22 -21.11
C ILE A 194 12.25 -2.30 -20.51
N LYS A 195 11.72 -1.15 -20.08
CA LYS A 195 10.38 -1.05 -19.48
C LYS A 195 9.44 -0.16 -20.30
N PRO A 196 8.13 -0.48 -20.35
CA PRO A 196 7.15 0.38 -20.99
C PRO A 196 7.00 1.68 -20.19
N LYS A 197 7.08 2.82 -20.86
CA LYS A 197 6.72 4.13 -20.34
C LYS A 197 5.30 4.43 -20.75
N ASN A 198 4.41 4.57 -19.77
CA ASN A 198 3.07 5.11 -20.01
C ASN A 198 3.20 6.60 -20.35
N LYS A 199 2.97 6.93 -21.62
CA LYS A 199 2.44 8.24 -22.02
C LYS A 199 1.04 7.98 -22.58
N SER A 200 0.15 8.94 -22.33
CA SER A 200 -1.32 8.92 -22.45
C SER A 200 -1.95 8.51 -23.80
N SER A 201 -1.27 7.78 -24.67
CA SER A 201 -1.84 7.19 -25.89
C SER A 201 -0.87 6.28 -26.67
N ASN A 202 0.42 6.18 -26.31
CA ASN A 202 1.41 5.36 -27.03
C ASN A 202 2.39 4.69 -26.05
N TYR A 203 2.56 3.37 -26.17
CA TYR A 203 3.61 2.64 -25.46
C TYR A 203 4.97 2.98 -26.07
N THR A 204 5.81 3.66 -25.30
CA THR A 204 7.23 3.84 -25.65
C THR A 204 8.07 2.99 -24.69
N PHE A 205 9.09 2.30 -25.19
CA PHE A 205 10.00 1.56 -24.33
C PHE A 205 11.16 2.46 -23.93
N MET A 206 11.51 2.47 -22.64
CA MET A 206 12.70 3.13 -22.13
C MET A 206 13.67 2.11 -21.58
N LYS A 207 14.95 2.34 -21.84
CA LYS A 207 16.05 1.64 -21.21
C LYS A 207 16.40 2.37 -19.92
N ASP A 208 16.34 1.68 -18.79
CA ASP A 208 16.64 2.27 -17.49
C ASP A 208 17.67 1.43 -16.74
N ASN A 209 18.72 2.08 -16.26
CA ASN A 209 19.78 1.42 -15.50
C ASN A 209 19.43 1.46 -14.01
N ILE A 210 19.03 0.32 -13.47
CA ILE A 210 18.65 0.21 -12.06
C ILE A 210 19.84 -0.04 -11.12
N PHE A 211 21.06 -0.15 -11.66
CA PHE A 211 22.28 -0.42 -10.91
C PHE A 211 23.07 0.86 -10.61
N SER A 212 23.59 0.94 -9.39
CA SER A 212 24.57 1.95 -8.98
C SER A 212 25.58 1.36 -8.00
N MET A 213 26.74 2.01 -7.85
CA MET A 213 27.77 1.58 -6.92
C MET A 213 28.38 2.78 -6.20
N CYS A 214 28.60 2.67 -4.89
CA CYS A 214 29.19 3.74 -4.10
C CYS A 214 30.11 3.21 -2.99
N MET A 215 30.87 4.12 -2.37
CA MET A 215 31.65 3.83 -1.17
C MET A 215 30.73 3.66 0.04
N SER A 216 31.04 2.72 0.93
CA SER A 216 30.23 2.44 2.13
C SER A 216 30.01 3.67 3.02
N ASN A 217 30.98 4.57 3.07
CA ASN A 217 31.01 5.81 3.88
C ASN A 217 30.65 7.09 3.08
N SER A 218 30.24 6.97 1.82
CA SER A 218 29.81 8.12 1.02
C SER A 218 28.69 8.91 1.71
N LYS A 219 28.65 10.24 1.55
CA LYS A 219 27.54 11.09 2.01
C LYS A 219 26.55 11.41 0.88
N ASP A 220 26.65 10.73 -0.26
CA ASP A 220 25.79 10.96 -1.40
C ASP A 220 24.31 10.69 -1.05
N SER A 221 23.42 11.48 -1.64
CA SER A 221 21.96 11.35 -1.57
C SER A 221 21.44 9.92 -1.82
N ASN A 222 22.12 9.16 -2.67
CA ASN A 222 21.86 7.74 -2.90
C ASN A 222 21.96 6.91 -1.61
N GLN A 223 22.79 7.31 -0.62
CA GLN A 223 22.84 6.67 0.67
C GLN A 223 21.51 6.70 1.42
N ILE A 224 20.73 7.79 1.37
CA ILE A 224 19.48 7.88 2.15
C ILE A 224 18.50 6.77 1.75
N LYS A 225 18.45 6.39 0.47
CA LYS A 225 17.61 5.29 -0.05
C LYS A 225 18.08 3.89 0.40
N ILE A 226 19.35 3.74 0.78
CA ILE A 226 20.02 2.47 1.08
C ILE A 226 19.88 2.07 2.55
N TRP A 227 19.82 3.06 3.46
CA TRP A 227 19.87 2.80 4.91
C TRP A 227 18.68 2.01 5.44
N PHE A 228 17.57 2.00 4.69
CA PHE A 228 16.34 1.27 5.02
C PHE A 228 16.04 0.12 4.06
N SER A 229 17.00 -0.29 3.23
CA SER A 229 16.79 -1.45 2.35
C SER A 229 16.64 -2.72 3.18
N GLU A 230 15.57 -3.46 2.90
CA GLU A 230 15.22 -4.72 3.58
C GLU A 230 16.09 -5.91 3.13
N ILE A 231 16.90 -5.73 2.08
CA ILE A 231 17.71 -6.77 1.42
C ILE A 231 19.19 -6.36 1.42
N GLN A 232 19.89 -6.73 2.49
CA GLN A 232 21.32 -6.52 2.66
C GLN A 232 22.07 -7.84 2.46
N ILE A 233 22.71 -8.00 1.30
CA ILE A 233 23.50 -9.19 0.97
C ILE A 233 24.94 -8.99 1.44
N CYS A 234 25.33 -9.75 2.45
CA CYS A 234 26.66 -9.73 3.04
C CYS A 234 27.11 -11.14 3.47
N ASP A 235 28.39 -11.29 3.80
CA ASP A 235 28.91 -12.52 4.40
C ASP A 235 28.47 -12.63 5.87
N ARG A 236 28.69 -11.56 6.62
CA ARG A 236 28.19 -11.37 7.98
C ARG A 236 28.01 -9.88 8.29
N LYS A 237 27.25 -9.59 9.34
CA LYS A 237 27.06 -8.27 9.90
C LYS A 237 27.49 -8.28 11.37
N GLU A 238 28.30 -7.31 11.78
CA GLU A 238 28.60 -7.09 13.20
C GLU A 238 27.55 -6.17 13.82
N GLU A 239 26.96 -6.60 14.94
CA GLU A 239 25.88 -5.86 15.60
C GLU A 239 26.36 -4.54 16.23
N TYR A 240 27.47 -4.58 16.98
CA TYR A 240 27.96 -3.42 17.74
C TYR A 240 28.47 -2.27 16.87
N THR A 241 29.14 -2.59 15.76
CA THR A 241 29.75 -1.61 14.86
C THR A 241 28.86 -1.30 13.67
N ASN A 242 27.80 -2.10 13.46
CA ASN A 242 26.99 -2.11 12.25
C ASN A 242 27.84 -2.30 10.97
N ASN A 243 29.00 -2.95 11.09
CA ASN A 243 29.89 -3.23 9.98
C ASN A 243 29.37 -4.41 9.16
N TYR A 244 29.41 -4.24 7.84
CA TYR A 244 29.08 -5.30 6.89
C TYR A 244 30.34 -5.90 6.29
N TYR A 245 30.32 -7.21 6.07
CA TYR A 245 31.42 -7.94 5.45
C TYR A 245 31.10 -8.36 4.02
N CYS A 246 32.11 -8.27 3.18
CA CYS A 246 32.03 -8.51 1.75
C CYS A 246 31.49 -9.91 1.45
N LYS A 247 30.37 -9.98 0.72
CA LYS A 247 29.76 -11.27 0.38
C LYS A 247 30.71 -12.22 -0.39
N LYS A 248 31.63 -11.68 -1.18
CA LYS A 248 32.52 -12.48 -2.04
C LYS A 248 33.70 -13.10 -1.28
N ASN A 249 34.21 -12.45 -0.23
CA ASN A 249 35.48 -12.87 0.40
C ASN A 249 35.57 -12.67 1.93
N GLY A 250 34.49 -12.26 2.60
CA GLY A 250 34.42 -12.15 4.06
C GLY A 250 35.28 -11.06 4.69
N THR A 251 35.91 -10.18 3.91
CA THR A 251 36.65 -9.00 4.40
C THR A 251 35.72 -7.81 4.62
N LEU A 252 36.12 -6.81 5.42
CA LEU A 252 35.30 -5.61 5.68
C LEU A 252 34.85 -4.94 4.36
N ALA A 253 33.54 -4.69 4.24
CA ALA A 253 32.98 -4.07 3.05
C ALA A 253 33.30 -2.56 3.02
N THR A 254 33.77 -2.11 1.87
CA THR A 254 34.12 -0.70 1.60
C THR A 254 33.32 -0.12 0.43
N LEU A 255 32.59 -0.97 -0.28
CA LEU A 255 31.75 -0.66 -1.43
C LEU A 255 30.34 -1.24 -1.21
N LYS A 256 29.35 -0.56 -1.78
CA LYS A 256 27.96 -1.01 -1.87
C LYS A 256 27.57 -1.03 -3.35
N ALA A 257 27.20 -2.20 -3.84
CA ALA A 257 26.51 -2.38 -5.11
C ALA A 257 25.01 -2.36 -4.84
N ILE A 258 24.26 -1.48 -5.52
CA ILE A 258 22.87 -1.19 -5.21
C ILE A 258 22.03 -1.40 -6.46
N PHE A 259 20.99 -2.21 -6.35
CA PHE A 259 19.96 -2.35 -7.37
C PHE A 259 18.66 -1.73 -6.83
N SER A 260 18.07 -0.82 -7.60
CA SER A 260 16.88 -0.06 -7.19
C SER A 260 15.70 -0.41 -8.10
N PRO A 261 14.98 -1.52 -7.85
CA PRO A 261 13.80 -1.86 -8.62
C PRO A 261 12.67 -0.87 -8.34
N GLU A 262 11.91 -0.51 -9.37
CA GLU A 262 10.76 0.40 -9.25
C GLU A 262 9.43 -0.29 -9.58
N VAL A 263 9.49 -1.34 -10.39
CA VAL A 263 8.32 -2.06 -10.92
C VAL A 263 8.51 -3.59 -10.82
N PRO A 264 7.44 -4.40 -10.98
CA PRO A 264 7.53 -5.86 -10.88
C PRO A 264 8.53 -6.47 -11.87
N LEU A 265 8.64 -5.90 -13.07
CA LEU A 265 9.61 -6.34 -14.07
C LEU A 265 11.06 -6.24 -13.56
N ASP A 266 11.40 -5.16 -12.86
CA ASP A 266 12.73 -4.98 -12.31
C ASP A 266 13.03 -6.05 -11.26
N LEU A 267 12.05 -6.32 -10.36
CA LEU A 267 12.17 -7.37 -9.36
C LEU A 267 12.33 -8.76 -9.98
N ALA A 268 11.57 -9.06 -11.03
CA ALA A 268 11.62 -10.34 -11.72
C ALA A 268 13.03 -10.60 -12.30
N VAL A 269 13.63 -9.60 -12.94
CA VAL A 269 15.02 -9.67 -13.44
C VAL A 269 16.00 -9.91 -12.29
N LEU A 270 15.87 -9.17 -11.18
CA LEU A 270 16.75 -9.34 -10.02
C LEU A 270 16.59 -10.74 -9.38
N CYS A 271 15.37 -11.27 -9.36
CA CYS A 271 15.03 -12.60 -8.83
C CYS A 271 15.30 -13.76 -9.82
N GLY A 272 15.74 -13.45 -11.04
CA GLY A 272 16.01 -14.43 -12.09
C GLY A 272 14.77 -15.23 -12.50
N CYS A 273 13.61 -14.58 -12.56
CA CYS A 273 12.34 -15.20 -12.98
C CYS A 273 11.56 -14.27 -13.93
N ASN A 274 10.44 -14.78 -14.45
CA ASN A 274 9.43 -13.96 -15.10
C ASN A 274 8.53 -13.27 -14.06
N VAL A 275 7.75 -12.28 -14.50
CA VAL A 275 6.86 -11.51 -13.61
C VAL A 275 5.78 -12.42 -13.02
N GLU A 276 5.27 -13.37 -13.80
CA GLU A 276 4.22 -14.32 -13.43
C GLU A 276 4.67 -15.31 -12.35
N GLU A 277 5.98 -15.49 -12.19
CA GLU A 277 6.58 -16.34 -11.14
C GLU A 277 6.79 -15.59 -9.83
N LEU A 278 6.66 -14.26 -9.83
CA LEU A 278 6.66 -13.49 -8.58
C LEU A 278 5.42 -13.87 -7.76
N PRO A 279 5.50 -13.86 -6.42
CA PRO A 279 4.32 -13.89 -5.57
C PRO A 279 3.29 -12.84 -6.00
N ASP A 280 2.02 -13.19 -5.91
CA ASP A 280 0.88 -12.39 -6.38
C ASP A 280 0.95 -10.91 -5.96
N LEU A 281 1.31 -10.64 -4.72
CA LEU A 281 1.44 -9.27 -4.18
C LEU A 281 2.64 -8.50 -4.73
N LEU A 282 3.70 -9.20 -5.14
CA LEU A 282 4.87 -8.60 -5.78
C LEU A 282 4.65 -8.36 -7.29
N GLN A 283 3.69 -9.06 -7.92
CA GLN A 283 3.28 -8.81 -9.31
C GLN A 283 2.60 -7.44 -9.49
N VAL A 284 2.02 -6.89 -8.42
CA VAL A 284 1.36 -5.58 -8.41
C VAL A 284 2.16 -4.50 -7.67
N TRP A 285 3.33 -4.87 -7.12
CA TRP A 285 4.15 -3.94 -6.34
C TRP A 285 4.78 -2.85 -7.21
N ARG A 286 4.84 -1.63 -6.67
CA ARG A 286 5.57 -0.50 -7.23
C ARG A 286 6.26 0.28 -6.11
N ALA A 287 7.42 0.86 -6.40
CA ALA A 287 8.17 1.64 -5.42
C ALA A 287 7.53 3.01 -5.11
N HIS A 288 6.62 3.48 -5.96
CA HIS A 288 6.02 4.81 -5.88
C HIS A 288 4.49 4.74 -5.90
N GLU A 289 3.87 5.63 -5.10
CA GLU A 289 2.43 5.67 -4.91
C GLU A 289 1.84 6.36 -6.12
N GLU A 290 0.94 5.68 -6.81
CA GLU A 290 0.05 6.34 -7.75
C GLU A 290 -0.98 7.10 -6.90
N ARG A 291 -0.98 8.43 -7.04
CA ARG A 291 -1.91 9.31 -6.34
C ARG A 291 -2.97 9.75 -7.31
N SER A 292 -4.20 9.91 -6.83
CA SER A 292 -5.22 10.50 -7.66
C SER A 292 -4.79 11.86 -8.17
N SER A 293 -5.08 12.14 -9.45
CA SER A 293 -4.78 13.43 -10.08
C SER A 293 -5.62 14.57 -9.50
N TYR A 294 -6.61 14.25 -8.67
CA TYR A 294 -7.64 15.17 -8.19
C TYR A 294 -7.65 15.31 -6.66
N ASN A 295 -8.14 16.44 -6.17
CA ASN A 295 -8.23 16.72 -4.73
C ASN A 295 -9.59 16.28 -4.16
N HIS A 296 -9.60 15.16 -3.44
CA HIS A 296 -10.80 14.63 -2.77
C HIS A 296 -11.43 15.56 -1.72
N ASN A 297 -10.70 16.57 -1.22
CA ASN A 297 -11.26 17.53 -0.26
C ASN A 297 -12.21 18.54 -0.92
N ILE A 298 -12.12 18.69 -2.25
CA ILE A 298 -12.85 19.71 -3.01
C ILE A 298 -13.77 19.04 -4.05
N ASN A 299 -13.34 17.89 -4.58
CA ASN A 299 -14.01 17.18 -5.64
C ASN A 299 -14.56 15.85 -5.14
N ARG A 300 -15.73 15.47 -5.64
CA ARG A 300 -16.30 14.14 -5.41
C ARG A 300 -15.68 13.14 -6.39
N ILE A 301 -14.54 12.60 -6.00
CA ILE A 301 -13.84 11.54 -6.75
C ILE A 301 -14.14 10.17 -6.16
N ASP A 302 -13.94 9.10 -6.94
CA ASP A 302 -14.12 7.73 -6.47
C ASP A 302 -13.27 7.49 -5.20
N PRO A 303 -13.88 7.17 -4.04
CA PRO A 303 -13.17 6.74 -2.84
C PRO A 303 -12.08 5.70 -3.08
N MET A 304 -12.27 4.78 -4.03
CA MET A 304 -11.30 3.73 -4.33
C MET A 304 -9.97 4.28 -4.88
N ASP A 305 -9.94 5.48 -5.47
CA ASP A 305 -8.72 6.05 -6.06
C ASP A 305 -7.82 6.78 -5.05
N TRP A 306 -8.33 7.16 -3.89
CA TRP A 306 -7.56 7.97 -2.92
C TRP A 306 -7.53 7.41 -1.51
N LEU A 307 -8.57 6.67 -1.10
CA LEU A 307 -8.72 6.20 0.28
C LEU A 307 -7.84 4.97 0.55
N PRO A 308 -7.87 3.89 -0.27
CA PRO A 308 -6.98 2.77 -0.04
C PRO A 308 -5.51 3.17 -0.22
N LYS A 309 -4.69 2.77 0.74
CA LYS A 309 -3.25 2.98 0.75
C LYS A 309 -2.56 1.65 0.61
N ASN A 310 -2.07 1.35 -0.59
CA ASN A 310 -1.32 0.13 -0.87
C ASN A 310 -0.16 -0.02 0.16
N PRO A 311 -0.23 -0.96 1.11
CA PRO A 311 0.80 -1.09 2.14
C PRO A 311 2.12 -1.65 1.61
N TRP A 312 2.07 -2.38 0.48
CA TRP A 312 3.23 -3.05 -0.10
C TRP A 312 4.28 -2.05 -0.63
N ILE A 313 3.89 -0.81 -0.91
CA ILE A 313 4.83 0.27 -1.25
C ILE A 313 5.84 0.57 -0.13
N LYS A 314 5.48 0.26 1.13
CA LYS A 314 6.35 0.47 2.29
C LYS A 314 7.58 -0.45 2.23
N LEU A 315 7.57 -1.50 1.40
CA LEU A 315 8.71 -2.37 1.20
C LEU A 315 9.80 -1.66 0.39
N ASN A 316 10.91 -1.36 1.06
CA ASN A 316 12.12 -0.94 0.38
C ASN A 316 12.87 -2.17 -0.15
N LEU A 317 12.51 -2.58 -1.37
CA LEU A 317 13.06 -3.74 -2.07
C LEU A 317 14.38 -3.44 -2.82
N ASN A 318 15.03 -2.31 -2.53
CA ASN A 318 16.40 -2.09 -2.99
C ASN A 318 17.29 -3.24 -2.50
N ILE A 319 18.18 -3.72 -3.37
CA ILE A 319 19.12 -4.80 -3.05
C ILE A 319 20.49 -4.19 -2.87
N VAL A 320 21.10 -4.43 -1.71
CA VAL A 320 22.42 -3.88 -1.38
C VAL A 320 23.40 -5.04 -1.20
N ILE A 321 24.35 -5.17 -2.12
CA ILE A 321 25.43 -6.16 -2.05
C ILE A 321 26.68 -5.48 -1.51
N HIS A 322 27.08 -5.90 -0.31
CA HIS A 322 28.26 -5.37 0.37
C HIS A 322 29.53 -6.01 -0.17
N LEU A 323 30.47 -5.19 -0.62
CA LEU A 323 31.71 -5.63 -1.26
C LEU A 323 32.94 -4.92 -0.69
N SER A 324 34.09 -5.60 -0.69
CA SER A 324 35.39 -4.93 -0.53
C SER A 324 35.98 -4.62 -1.91
N LYS A 325 36.90 -3.64 -1.99
CA LYS A 325 37.63 -3.33 -3.24
C LYS A 325 38.28 -4.59 -3.87
N ARG A 326 38.80 -5.49 -3.03
CA ARG A 326 39.35 -6.78 -3.46
C ARG A 326 38.25 -7.73 -3.95
N GLY A 327 37.12 -7.82 -3.25
CA GLY A 327 35.98 -8.65 -3.65
C GLY A 327 35.38 -8.22 -4.98
N TYR A 328 35.20 -6.92 -5.19
CA TYR A 328 34.78 -6.36 -6.48
C TYR A 328 35.77 -6.67 -7.61
N THR A 329 37.09 -6.55 -7.35
CA THR A 329 38.11 -6.92 -8.34
C THR A 329 38.05 -8.42 -8.70
N GLN A 330 37.77 -9.29 -7.72
CA GLN A 330 37.59 -10.73 -7.96
C GLN A 330 36.34 -11.01 -8.80
N ILE A 331 35.23 -10.30 -8.54
CA ILE A 331 34.01 -10.37 -9.34
C ILE A 331 34.31 -9.98 -10.80
N CYS A 332 34.90 -8.80 -11.01
CA CYS A 332 35.25 -8.33 -12.36
C CYS A 332 36.12 -9.35 -13.12
N LYS A 333 37.15 -9.89 -12.45
CA LYS A 333 38.01 -10.92 -13.03
C LYS A 333 37.24 -12.20 -13.39
N SER A 334 36.28 -12.62 -12.56
CA SER A 334 35.48 -13.83 -12.80
C SER A 334 34.57 -13.70 -14.03
N HIS A 335 34.17 -12.47 -14.37
CA HIS A 335 33.32 -12.17 -15.55
C HIS A 335 34.10 -11.49 -16.69
N ASN A 336 35.43 -11.63 -16.75
CA ASN A 336 36.29 -11.05 -17.80
C ASN A 336 36.14 -9.52 -18.01
N ALA A 337 35.76 -8.79 -16.96
CA ALA A 337 35.63 -7.34 -16.98
C ALA A 337 36.84 -6.65 -16.33
N LYS A 338 37.13 -5.42 -16.77
CA LYS A 338 38.14 -4.57 -16.12
C LYS A 338 37.46 -3.78 -14.98
N PRO A 339 37.99 -3.83 -13.74
CA PRO A 339 37.37 -3.11 -12.63
C PRO A 339 37.47 -1.60 -12.83
N HIS A 340 36.33 -0.92 -12.86
CA HIS A 340 36.28 0.54 -12.83
C HIS A 340 36.48 1.02 -11.39
N ARG A 341 37.64 1.63 -11.12
CA ARG A 341 38.08 2.01 -9.77
C ARG A 341 37.66 3.44 -9.43
N PHE A 342 36.36 3.72 -9.45
CA PHE A 342 35.79 5.05 -9.20
C PHE A 342 36.31 5.71 -7.90
N TRP A 343 36.59 4.91 -6.87
CA TRP A 343 37.17 5.38 -5.59
C TRP A 343 38.63 5.89 -5.66
N LYS A 344 39.25 5.90 -6.83
CA LYS A 344 40.56 6.54 -7.04
C LYS A 344 40.43 7.98 -7.55
N GLU A 345 39.26 8.36 -8.03
CA GLU A 345 39.01 9.69 -8.63
C GLU A 345 38.72 10.74 -7.54
N ASP A 346 38.26 10.34 -6.35
CA ASP A 346 37.98 11.22 -5.19
C ASP A 346 39.23 11.64 -4.38
N ASN A 347 40.45 11.34 -4.85
CA ASN A 347 41.71 11.68 -4.16
C ASN A 347 42.49 12.82 -4.86
N VAL A 348 41.80 13.73 -5.55
CA VAL A 348 42.38 14.98 -6.09
C VAL A 348 42.00 16.17 -5.22
#